data_AF-A0A969I585-F1
#
_entry.id   AF-A0A969I585-F1
#
_cell.length_a   1.000
_cell.length_b   1.000
_cell.length_c   1.000
_cell.angle_alpha   90.00
_cell.angle_beta   90.00
_cell.angle_gamma   90.00
#
_symmetry.space_group_name_H-M   'P 1'
#
loop_
_entity.id
_entity.type
_entity.pdbx_description
1 polymer ?
#
loop_
_entity_poly.entity_id
_entity_poly.type
_entity_poly.pdbx_seq_one_letter_code
_entity_poly.pdbx_strand_id
1 'polypeptide(L)'
;MIMDTSVRWLLLLSLCLVQRPASAQLAPALDGTGTQVQFDGQTYRIEGGTQAGANLFHSFQQFDLDANQIAHFLAHPSLQNILGRVTGGDPSIINGLIQVTGGSPNLYLMNPAGIVFGSQASLNVPADFIATTANRIGFESGGWFESLGRNDYANLLDTPNQFAFLSAQPGAIANAGDLAVNPGQNLGLYGGTVVNSGSLSAPGGQVTLAAVPGERLVRLAQPGILLSLEVPSEAIAAGIKPVDLPALLTGPLAAIMLALAYERLFGDMQATQG
;
A
#
# COMPACT_ATOMS: atom_id res chain seq x y z
N MET A 1 -80.17 1.16 37.06
CA MET A 1 -80.14 1.49 35.62
C MET A 1 -78.71 1.89 35.30
N ILE A 2 -77.96 0.96 34.70
CA ILE A 2 -76.51 1.00 34.50
C ILE A 2 -76.25 1.79 33.22
N MET A 3 -75.44 2.85 33.27
CA MET A 3 -74.90 3.50 32.08
C MET A 3 -73.41 3.18 31.99
N ASP A 4 -73.07 2.36 31.00
CA ASP A 4 -71.70 2.01 30.62
C ASP A 4 -71.29 2.95 29.47
N THR A 5 -70.26 3.77 29.69
CA THR A 5 -69.67 4.65 28.68
C THR A 5 -68.25 4.20 28.38
N SER A 6 -68.13 3.25 27.46
CA SER A 6 -66.84 2.74 27.01
C SER A 6 -66.15 3.74 26.06
N VAL A 7 -65.11 4.41 26.54
CA VAL A 7 -64.24 5.28 25.73
C VAL A 7 -63.20 4.43 25.00
N ARG A 8 -63.31 4.33 23.67
CA ARG A 8 -62.32 3.67 22.81
C ARG A 8 -61.17 4.64 22.49
N TRP A 9 -60.01 4.40 23.10
CA TRP A 9 -58.76 5.06 22.73
C TRP A 9 -58.13 4.36 21.52
N LEU A 10 -58.09 5.03 20.36
CA LEU A 10 -57.25 4.61 19.24
C LEU A 10 -55.80 5.04 19.50
N LEU A 11 -54.94 4.08 19.82
CA LEU A 11 -53.49 4.25 19.79
C LEU A 11 -53.00 4.20 18.34
N LEU A 12 -52.69 5.37 17.77
CA LEU A 12 -51.91 5.49 16.54
C LEU A 12 -50.45 5.14 16.88
N LEU A 13 -50.02 3.93 16.54
CA LEU A 13 -48.61 3.53 16.54
C LEU A 13 -47.89 4.29 15.41
N SER A 14 -47.23 5.40 15.74
CA SER A 14 -46.25 6.02 14.84
C SER A 14 -45.06 5.08 14.65
N LEU A 15 -44.93 4.54 13.45
CA LEU A 15 -43.78 3.76 13.02
C LEU A 15 -42.58 4.70 12.82
N CYS A 16 -41.80 4.92 13.87
CA CYS A 16 -40.50 5.58 13.75
C CYS A 16 -39.56 4.67 12.94
N LEU A 17 -39.40 4.96 11.66
CA LEU A 17 -38.30 4.44 10.85
C LEU A 17 -36.99 4.96 11.45
N VAL A 18 -36.31 4.12 12.22
CA VAL A 18 -34.93 4.36 12.64
C VAL A 18 -34.06 4.25 11.39
N GLN A 19 -33.82 5.38 10.72
CA GLN A 19 -32.80 5.46 9.69
C GLN A 19 -31.46 5.22 10.37
N ARG A 20 -30.92 4.01 10.21
CA ARG A 20 -29.54 3.73 10.60
C ARG A 20 -28.65 4.59 9.70
N PRO A 21 -27.67 5.33 10.24
CA PRO A 21 -26.68 5.98 9.39
C PRO A 21 -26.02 4.89 8.56
N ALA A 22 -25.97 5.07 7.24
CA ALA A 22 -25.10 4.26 6.39
C ALA A 22 -23.67 4.43 6.92
N SER A 23 -23.00 3.34 7.26
CA SER A 23 -21.58 3.40 7.59
C SER A 23 -20.87 3.95 6.36
N ALA A 24 -20.18 5.08 6.50
CA ALA A 24 -19.49 5.70 5.38
C ALA A 24 -18.34 4.78 4.92
N GLN A 25 -18.37 4.37 3.65
CA GLN A 25 -17.38 3.45 3.05
C GLN A 25 -16.00 4.12 2.90
N LEU A 26 -15.98 5.42 2.66
CA LEU A 26 -14.76 6.23 2.63
C LEU A 26 -14.94 7.41 3.59
N ALA A 27 -14.23 7.38 4.70
CA ALA A 27 -14.37 8.34 5.79
C ALA A 27 -13.02 8.89 6.25
N PRO A 28 -12.88 10.21 6.46
CA PRO A 28 -11.65 10.79 6.97
C PRO A 28 -11.41 10.38 8.43
N ALA A 29 -10.14 10.28 8.82
CA ALA A 29 -9.77 10.10 10.22
C ALA A 29 -9.85 11.43 10.97
N LEU A 30 -10.34 11.39 12.22
CA LEU A 30 -10.38 12.55 13.12
C LEU A 30 -9.08 12.67 13.94
N ASP A 31 -7.94 12.72 13.26
CA ASP A 31 -6.60 12.65 13.87
C ASP A 31 -5.77 13.93 13.71
N GLY A 32 -6.35 14.99 13.15
CA GLY A 32 -5.69 16.26 12.90
C GLY A 32 -4.99 16.39 11.54
N THR A 33 -5.01 15.34 10.70
CA THR A 33 -4.45 15.41 9.34
C THR A 33 -5.24 16.36 8.43
N GLY A 34 -6.48 16.70 8.81
CA GLY A 34 -7.29 17.68 8.07
C GLY A 34 -7.85 17.16 6.74
N THR A 35 -7.90 15.84 6.55
CA THR A 35 -8.51 15.22 5.36
C THR A 35 -10.00 15.50 5.32
N GLN A 36 -10.48 15.95 4.18
CA GLN A 36 -11.88 16.23 3.93
C GLN A 36 -12.38 15.30 2.83
N VAL A 37 -13.54 14.69 3.06
CA VAL A 37 -14.19 13.81 2.09
C VAL A 37 -15.61 14.30 1.90
N GLN A 38 -15.95 14.64 0.66
CA GLN A 38 -17.32 14.99 0.28
C GLN A 38 -17.84 13.98 -0.72
N PHE A 39 -18.98 13.35 -0.41
CA PHE A 39 -19.63 12.40 -1.28
C PHE A 39 -20.76 13.08 -2.07
N ASP A 40 -20.75 12.97 -3.39
CA ASP A 40 -21.76 13.55 -4.28
C ASP A 40 -22.75 12.52 -4.87
N GLY A 41 -22.75 11.30 -4.33
CA GLY A 41 -23.60 10.19 -4.76
C GLY A 41 -22.84 9.11 -5.54
N GLN A 42 -21.71 9.45 -6.15
CA GLN A 42 -20.85 8.50 -6.84
C GLN A 42 -19.37 8.74 -6.53
N THR A 43 -18.97 10.00 -6.38
CA THR A 43 -17.59 10.41 -6.17
C THR A 43 -17.39 10.84 -4.73
N TYR A 44 -16.39 10.23 -4.10
CA TYR A 44 -15.76 10.73 -2.89
C TYR A 44 -14.66 11.70 -3.29
N ARG A 45 -14.97 13.00 -3.25
CA ARG A 45 -14.01 14.06 -3.49
C ARG A 45 -13.16 14.25 -2.24
N ILE A 46 -11.85 14.02 -2.38
CA ILE A 46 -10.87 14.03 -1.31
C ILE A 46 -10.03 15.31 -1.44
N GLU A 47 -10.12 16.16 -0.42
CA GLU A 47 -9.47 17.46 -0.34
C GLU A 47 -8.84 17.69 1.05
N GLY A 48 -8.29 18.89 1.26
CA GLY A 48 -7.61 19.24 2.50
C GLY A 48 -6.35 18.40 2.67
N GLY A 49 -6.21 17.77 3.83
CA GLY A 49 -4.98 17.07 4.19
C GLY A 49 -3.93 17.99 4.79
N THR A 50 -2.78 17.41 5.11
CA THR A 50 -1.63 18.16 5.63
C THR A 50 -0.54 18.14 4.58
N GLN A 51 -0.10 19.31 4.12
CA GLN A 51 1.01 19.41 3.19
C GLN A 51 2.32 19.68 3.92
N ALA A 52 3.38 18.96 3.55
CA ALA A 52 4.75 19.25 3.96
C ALA A 52 5.68 19.14 2.75
N GLY A 53 6.28 20.27 2.35
CA GLY A 53 7.06 20.34 1.12
C GLY A 53 6.21 19.97 -0.11
N ALA A 54 6.68 18.99 -0.88
CA ALA A 54 5.99 18.46 -2.07
C ALA A 54 5.09 17.24 -1.76
N ASN A 55 4.89 16.91 -0.47
CA ASN A 55 4.07 15.78 -0.04
C ASN A 55 2.74 16.27 0.54
N LEU A 56 1.64 15.63 0.12
CA LEU A 56 0.31 15.83 0.70
C LEU A 56 -0.14 14.56 1.41
N PHE A 57 -0.49 14.69 2.68
CA PHE A 57 -0.88 13.57 3.53
C PHE A 57 -2.39 13.56 3.77
N HIS A 58 -3.00 12.40 3.56
CA HIS A 58 -4.38 12.10 3.90
C HIS A 58 -4.46 10.94 4.89
N SER A 59 -5.48 10.98 5.75
CA SER A 59 -5.74 9.97 6.76
C SER A 59 -7.22 9.62 6.75
N PHE A 60 -7.51 8.32 6.65
CA PHE A 60 -8.84 7.77 6.52
C PHE A 60 -9.13 6.81 7.66
N GLN A 61 -10.32 6.89 8.23
CA GLN A 61 -10.83 5.86 9.12
C GLN A 61 -11.15 4.59 8.31
N GLN A 62 -11.76 4.74 7.14
CA GLN A 62 -12.14 3.66 6.24
C GLN A 62 -11.91 4.13 4.80
N PHE A 63 -11.46 3.23 3.94
CA PHE A 63 -11.22 3.51 2.52
C PHE A 63 -11.68 2.32 1.69
N ASP A 64 -12.98 2.28 1.44
CA ASP A 64 -13.65 1.31 0.58
C ASP A 64 -14.34 2.03 -0.57
N LEU A 65 -14.48 1.32 -1.69
CA LEU A 65 -15.25 1.75 -2.85
C LEU A 65 -16.10 0.59 -3.36
N ASP A 66 -17.39 0.83 -3.54
CA ASP A 66 -18.27 -0.05 -4.32
C ASP A 66 -18.03 0.12 -5.82
N ALA A 67 -18.62 -0.80 -6.59
CA ALA A 67 -18.71 -0.69 -8.04
C ALA A 67 -19.27 0.67 -8.46
N ASN A 68 -18.62 1.28 -9.44
CA ASN A 68 -18.93 2.60 -9.99
C ASN A 68 -18.64 3.80 -9.07
N GLN A 69 -18.17 3.60 -7.84
CA GLN A 69 -17.73 4.71 -7.00
C GLN A 69 -16.32 5.17 -7.38
N ILE A 70 -16.03 6.45 -7.10
CA ILE A 70 -14.77 7.09 -7.43
C ILE A 70 -14.15 7.67 -6.16
N ALA A 71 -12.93 7.29 -5.80
CA ALA A 71 -12.10 8.07 -4.87
C ALA A 71 -11.31 9.08 -5.68
N HIS A 72 -11.69 10.35 -5.58
CA HIS A 72 -11.09 11.43 -6.37
C HIS A 72 -10.23 12.34 -5.50
N PHE A 73 -8.92 12.18 -5.58
CA PHE A 73 -7.95 13.06 -4.94
C PHE A 73 -7.72 14.32 -5.77
N LEU A 74 -7.92 15.48 -5.14
CA LEU A 74 -7.55 16.76 -5.75
C LEU A 74 -6.13 17.15 -5.37
N ALA A 75 -5.27 17.19 -6.37
CA ALA A 75 -3.89 17.65 -6.27
C ALA A 75 -3.76 19.12 -6.70
N HIS A 76 -2.55 19.65 -6.56
CA HIS A 76 -2.11 20.89 -7.20
C HIS A 76 -0.71 20.69 -7.83
N PRO A 77 -0.28 21.56 -8.77
CA PRO A 77 0.93 21.31 -9.57
C PRO A 77 2.26 21.22 -8.81
N SER A 78 2.33 21.72 -7.58
CA SER A 78 3.54 21.66 -6.76
C SER A 78 3.70 20.35 -5.97
N LEU A 79 2.72 19.45 -6.00
CA LEU A 79 2.83 18.15 -5.33
C LEU A 79 3.63 17.15 -6.16
N GLN A 80 4.52 16.44 -5.50
CA GLN A 80 5.20 15.26 -6.03
C GLN A 80 4.58 13.96 -5.52
N ASN A 81 4.05 13.95 -4.30
CA ASN A 81 3.45 12.75 -3.71
C ASN A 81 2.15 13.08 -2.97
N ILE A 82 1.16 12.21 -3.10
CA ILE A 82 0.00 12.10 -2.23
C ILE A 82 0.14 10.78 -1.46
N LEU A 83 0.05 10.84 -0.14
CA LEU A 83 0.13 9.68 0.73
C LEU A 83 -1.16 9.55 1.55
N GLY A 84 -1.94 8.51 1.28
CA GLY A 84 -3.12 8.14 2.05
C GLY A 84 -2.82 7.00 3.01
N ARG A 85 -3.18 7.15 4.29
CA ARG A 85 -3.19 6.05 5.27
C ARG A 85 -4.59 5.69 5.70
N VAL A 86 -4.83 4.42 6.00
CA VAL A 86 -6.06 3.93 6.65
C VAL A 86 -5.74 3.53 8.08
N THR A 87 -6.45 4.12 9.05
CA THR A 87 -6.20 3.96 10.49
C THR A 87 -7.26 3.13 11.21
N GLY A 88 -8.34 2.72 10.54
CA GLY A 88 -9.48 2.08 11.20
C GLY A 88 -9.30 0.62 11.57
N GLY A 89 -8.26 -0.04 11.09
CA GLY A 89 -7.93 -1.43 11.42
C GLY A 89 -8.60 -2.49 10.54
N ASP A 90 -9.54 -2.08 9.68
CA ASP A 90 -10.15 -2.97 8.69
C ASP A 90 -9.41 -2.91 7.33
N PRO A 91 -9.36 -4.03 6.58
CA PRO A 91 -8.84 -4.03 5.22
C PRO A 91 -9.65 -3.13 4.29
N SER A 92 -8.98 -2.51 3.31
CA SER A 92 -9.64 -1.72 2.28
C SER A 92 -10.22 -2.61 1.19
N ILE A 93 -11.52 -2.47 0.90
CA ILE A 93 -12.20 -3.14 -0.21
C ILE A 93 -12.48 -2.11 -1.30
N ILE A 94 -11.66 -2.14 -2.36
CA ILE A 94 -11.65 -1.15 -3.42
C ILE A 94 -12.18 -1.82 -4.69
N ASN A 95 -13.45 -1.64 -5.01
CA ASN A 95 -14.10 -2.17 -6.20
C ASN A 95 -14.57 -1.04 -7.14
N GLY A 96 -13.86 0.08 -7.18
CA GLY A 96 -14.18 1.26 -7.98
C GLY A 96 -12.95 1.96 -8.56
N LEU A 97 -13.10 3.20 -8.97
CA LEU A 97 -12.03 3.99 -9.59
C LEU A 97 -11.26 4.81 -8.54
N ILE A 98 -9.93 4.72 -8.55
CA ILE A 98 -9.08 5.70 -7.86
C ILE A 98 -8.59 6.71 -8.89
N GLN A 99 -8.85 7.98 -8.66
CA GLN A 99 -8.53 9.07 -9.57
C GLN A 99 -7.75 10.19 -8.88
N VAL A 100 -6.77 10.76 -9.57
CA VAL A 100 -6.05 11.98 -9.15
C VAL A 100 -6.13 13.01 -10.28
N THR A 101 -6.48 14.26 -9.97
CA THR A 101 -6.43 15.37 -10.94
C THR A 101 -5.82 16.64 -10.31
N GLY A 102 -5.51 17.65 -11.12
CA GLY A 102 -4.99 18.94 -10.64
C GLY A 102 -3.46 19.03 -10.50
N GLY A 103 -2.75 17.94 -10.80
CA GLY A 103 -1.30 17.86 -10.81
C GLY A 103 -0.83 16.49 -11.28
N SER A 104 0.46 16.20 -11.14
CA SER A 104 1.04 14.89 -11.48
C SER A 104 1.79 14.21 -10.32
N PRO A 105 1.22 14.13 -9.10
CA PRO A 105 1.90 13.45 -8.00
C PRO A 105 1.78 11.93 -8.10
N ASN A 106 2.76 11.23 -7.53
CA ASN A 106 2.64 9.81 -7.21
C ASN A 106 1.57 9.60 -6.13
N LEU A 107 0.90 8.46 -6.14
CA LEU A 107 -0.08 8.10 -5.12
C LEU A 107 0.38 6.87 -4.32
N TYR A 108 0.53 7.06 -3.01
CA TYR A 108 0.82 6.00 -2.04
C TYR A 108 -0.44 5.74 -1.21
N LEU A 109 -0.89 4.48 -1.16
CA LEU A 109 -1.99 4.04 -0.31
C LEU A 109 -1.48 2.99 0.68
N MET A 110 -1.59 3.29 1.97
CA MET A 110 -1.11 2.44 3.07
C MET A 110 -2.27 1.94 3.93
N ASN A 111 -2.45 0.63 4.00
CA ASN A 111 -3.35 0.00 4.97
C ASN A 111 -2.73 -1.29 5.53
N PRO A 112 -2.22 -1.28 6.78
CA PRO A 112 -1.61 -2.47 7.39
C PRO A 112 -2.54 -3.68 7.52
N ALA A 113 -3.86 -3.45 7.57
CA ALA A 113 -4.86 -4.53 7.67
C ALA A 113 -5.01 -5.32 6.36
N GLY A 114 -4.66 -4.71 5.22
CA GLY A 114 -4.74 -5.33 3.90
C GLY A 114 -5.51 -4.47 2.91
N ILE A 115 -5.40 -4.83 1.62
CA ILE A 115 -6.05 -4.14 0.51
C ILE A 115 -6.57 -5.17 -0.48
N VAL A 116 -7.84 -5.08 -0.84
CA VAL A 116 -8.48 -5.92 -1.85
C VAL A 116 -8.96 -5.02 -2.98
N PHE A 117 -8.34 -5.15 -4.15
CA PHE A 117 -8.82 -4.57 -5.39
C PHE A 117 -9.79 -5.55 -6.05
N GLY A 118 -11.08 -5.21 -6.05
CA GLY A 118 -12.14 -6.00 -6.65
C GLY A 118 -12.11 -5.98 -8.19
N SER A 119 -12.97 -6.78 -8.81
CA SER A 119 -13.01 -6.94 -10.29
C SER A 119 -13.31 -5.66 -11.08
N GLN A 120 -13.90 -4.64 -10.44
CA GLN A 120 -14.18 -3.34 -11.05
C GLN A 120 -13.16 -2.26 -10.63
N ALA A 121 -12.11 -2.65 -9.89
CA ALA A 121 -11.06 -1.73 -9.50
C ALA A 121 -10.27 -1.26 -10.74
N SER A 122 -10.06 0.04 -10.81
CA SER A 122 -9.27 0.68 -11.87
C SER A 122 -8.56 1.93 -11.35
N LEU A 123 -7.54 2.36 -12.08
CA LEU A 123 -6.74 3.53 -11.74
C LEU A 123 -6.81 4.58 -12.86
N ASN A 124 -6.92 5.84 -12.48
CA ASN A 124 -6.70 7.01 -13.33
C ASN A 124 -5.80 7.98 -12.56
N VAL A 125 -4.52 7.65 -12.52
CA VAL A 125 -3.50 8.40 -11.79
C VAL A 125 -2.43 8.93 -12.75
N PRO A 126 -1.91 10.15 -12.52
CA PRO A 126 -1.01 10.79 -13.47
C PRO A 126 0.42 10.25 -13.42
N ALA A 127 0.86 9.71 -12.28
CA ALA A 127 2.22 9.22 -12.03
C ALA A 127 2.20 7.83 -11.35
N ASP A 128 3.23 7.48 -10.58
CA ASP A 128 3.37 6.17 -9.96
C ASP A 128 2.22 5.87 -8.97
N PHE A 129 1.80 4.60 -8.92
CA PHE A 129 0.87 4.10 -7.91
C PHE A 129 1.53 3.04 -7.05
N ILE A 130 1.51 3.25 -5.74
CA ILE A 130 2.03 2.30 -4.77
C ILE A 130 0.97 1.98 -3.72
N ALA A 131 0.63 0.70 -3.58
CA ALA A 131 -0.20 0.19 -2.49
C ALA A 131 0.65 -0.67 -1.56
N THR A 132 0.53 -0.44 -0.24
CA THR A 132 1.34 -1.14 0.76
C THR A 132 0.56 -1.51 2.02
N THR A 133 0.90 -2.66 2.61
CA THR A 133 0.43 -3.07 3.95
C THR A 133 1.51 -2.87 5.02
N ALA A 134 2.54 -2.10 4.72
CA ALA A 134 3.53 -1.69 5.70
C ALA A 134 2.88 -0.85 6.80
N ASN A 135 3.50 -0.84 7.98
CA ASN A 135 3.03 -0.04 9.11
C ASN A 135 3.48 1.41 9.01
N ARG A 136 4.51 1.70 8.22
CA ARG A 136 5.01 3.06 8.01
C ARG A 136 5.83 3.19 6.73
N ILE A 137 5.79 4.39 6.16
CA ILE A 137 6.55 4.81 4.99
C ILE A 137 7.67 5.74 5.47
N GLY A 138 8.91 5.41 5.15
CA GLY A 138 10.08 6.18 5.53
C GLY A 138 10.54 7.12 4.43
N PHE A 139 11.15 8.21 4.85
CA PHE A 139 11.66 9.29 4.02
C PHE A 139 13.18 9.36 4.10
N GLU A 140 13.81 9.96 3.09
CA GLU A 140 15.27 10.06 2.98
C GLU A 140 15.96 10.73 4.18
N SER A 141 15.34 11.77 4.75
CA SER A 141 15.79 12.43 5.99
C SER A 141 15.63 11.60 7.27
N GLY A 142 15.05 10.41 7.19
CA GLY A 142 14.85 9.49 8.32
C GLY A 142 13.50 9.64 9.02
N GLY A 143 12.65 10.56 8.58
CA GLY A 143 11.27 10.69 9.05
C GLY A 143 10.38 9.51 8.66
N TRP A 144 9.33 9.26 9.45
CA TRP A 144 8.36 8.19 9.22
C TRP A 144 6.94 8.73 9.17
N PHE A 145 6.23 8.37 8.10
CA PHE A 145 4.78 8.46 8.02
C PHE A 145 4.19 7.15 8.56
N GLU A 146 3.70 7.19 9.79
CA GLU A 146 3.13 6.09 10.53
C GLU A 146 1.68 5.82 10.10
N SER A 147 1.28 4.55 10.01
CA SER A 147 -0.12 4.14 9.76
C SER A 147 -1.04 4.40 10.94
N LEU A 148 -0.51 4.36 12.16
CA LEU A 148 -1.24 4.57 13.41
C LEU A 148 -0.54 5.61 14.26
N GLY A 149 -1.32 6.38 15.03
CA GLY A 149 -0.79 7.44 15.90
C GLY A 149 -0.56 8.76 15.17
N ARG A 150 0.20 9.65 15.82
CA ARG A 150 0.48 11.01 15.31
C ARG A 150 1.71 11.02 14.42
N ASN A 151 1.66 11.82 13.37
CA ASN A 151 2.79 12.06 12.47
C ASN A 151 3.38 13.45 12.71
N ASP A 152 4.69 13.53 12.60
CA ASP A 152 5.43 14.80 12.56
C ASP A 152 5.65 15.22 11.11
N TYR A 153 4.60 15.75 10.49
CA TYR A 153 4.58 16.11 9.07
C TYR A 153 5.70 17.10 8.69
N ALA A 154 6.12 17.98 9.62
CA ALA A 154 7.15 18.97 9.36
C ALA A 154 8.51 18.36 8.99
N ASN A 155 8.74 17.10 9.36
CA ASN A 155 9.96 16.34 9.07
C ASN A 155 9.80 15.37 7.88
N LEU A 156 8.71 15.46 7.12
CA LEU A 156 8.42 14.59 5.96
C LEU A 156 8.44 15.38 4.65
N LEU A 157 9.54 16.12 4.42
CA LEU A 157 9.67 17.05 3.28
C LEU A 157 10.21 16.38 2.01
N ASP A 158 10.95 15.28 2.16
CA ASP A 158 11.68 14.62 1.06
C ASP A 158 10.83 13.52 0.39
N THR A 159 11.47 12.64 -0.38
CA THR A 159 10.76 11.55 -1.08
C THR A 159 10.64 10.29 -0.21
N PRO A 160 9.50 9.59 -0.28
CA PRO A 160 9.36 8.24 0.26
C PRO A 160 10.39 7.29 -0.35
N ASN A 161 11.12 6.53 0.47
CA ASN A 161 12.17 5.63 -0.01
C ASN A 161 12.21 4.26 0.66
N GLN A 162 11.34 4.00 1.64
CA GLN A 162 11.33 2.72 2.34
C GLN A 162 9.99 2.40 2.99
N PHE A 163 9.73 1.11 3.20
CA PHE A 163 8.57 0.58 3.91
C PHE A 163 9.03 -0.27 5.08
N ALA A 164 8.42 -0.08 6.26
CA ALA A 164 8.67 -0.94 7.40
C ALA A 164 7.42 -1.74 7.76
N PHE A 165 7.56 -3.06 7.69
CA PHE A 165 6.58 -4.04 8.09
C PHE A 165 6.91 -4.43 9.53
N LEU A 166 6.21 -3.85 10.49
CA LEU A 166 6.41 -4.05 11.93
C LEU A 166 5.55 -5.18 12.48
N SER A 167 4.39 -5.44 11.86
CA SER A 167 3.54 -6.56 12.22
C SER A 167 4.23 -7.90 11.92
N ALA A 168 4.14 -8.87 12.83
CA ALA A 168 4.64 -10.24 12.60
C ALA A 168 3.94 -10.92 11.41
N GLN A 169 2.67 -10.60 11.19
CA GLN A 169 1.89 -11.01 10.04
C GLN A 169 1.29 -9.76 9.38
N PRO A 170 1.96 -9.19 8.37
CA PRO A 170 1.40 -8.05 7.66
C PRO A 170 0.18 -8.44 6.82
N GLY A 171 -0.70 -7.47 6.57
CA GLY A 171 -1.89 -7.67 5.75
C GLY A 171 -1.58 -8.16 4.33
N ALA A 172 -2.59 -8.73 3.67
CA ALA A 172 -2.48 -9.17 2.29
C ALA A 172 -2.93 -8.07 1.31
N ILE A 173 -2.36 -8.09 0.11
CA ILE A 173 -2.88 -7.39 -1.06
C ILE A 173 -3.43 -8.43 -2.03
N ALA A 174 -4.70 -8.31 -2.39
CA ALA A 174 -5.32 -9.15 -3.42
C ALA A 174 -5.83 -8.25 -4.56
N ASN A 175 -5.40 -8.52 -5.79
CA ASN A 175 -5.92 -7.84 -6.98
C ASN A 175 -6.74 -8.80 -7.86
N ALA A 176 -7.97 -8.38 -8.17
CA ALA A 176 -8.84 -8.98 -9.17
C ALA A 176 -9.25 -7.98 -10.26
N GLY A 177 -8.85 -6.70 -10.15
CA GLY A 177 -9.19 -5.64 -11.10
C GLY A 177 -8.13 -5.42 -12.18
N ASP A 178 -8.33 -4.37 -12.97
CA ASP A 178 -7.39 -3.92 -14.01
C ASP A 178 -6.66 -2.66 -13.53
N LEU A 179 -5.48 -2.85 -12.95
CA LEU A 179 -4.67 -1.74 -12.44
C LEU A 179 -3.63 -1.36 -13.50
N ALA A 180 -3.87 -0.22 -14.15
CA ALA A 180 -2.98 0.33 -15.15
C ALA A 180 -2.52 1.74 -14.77
N VAL A 181 -1.23 2.01 -14.95
CA VAL A 181 -0.67 3.37 -14.86
C VAL A 181 -0.28 3.89 -16.24
N ASN A 182 -0.09 5.21 -16.33
CA ASN A 182 0.31 5.86 -17.58
C ASN A 182 1.70 5.39 -18.05
N PRO A 183 2.02 5.54 -19.35
CA PRO A 183 3.33 5.15 -19.87
C PRO A 183 4.50 5.82 -19.14
N GLY A 184 5.55 5.03 -18.85
CA GLY A 184 6.74 5.47 -18.13
C GLY A 184 6.58 5.57 -16.61
N GLN A 185 5.39 5.28 -16.06
CA GLN A 185 5.11 5.27 -14.63
C GLN A 185 5.15 3.85 -14.07
N ASN A 186 5.32 3.73 -12.76
CA ASN A 186 5.47 2.46 -12.05
C ASN A 186 4.22 2.09 -11.25
N LEU A 187 4.02 0.79 -11.09
CA LEU A 187 2.95 0.20 -10.31
C LEU A 187 3.53 -0.77 -9.27
N GLY A 188 3.35 -0.49 -7.99
CA GLY A 188 3.94 -1.27 -6.91
C GLY A 188 2.91 -1.79 -5.90
N LEU A 189 2.91 -3.09 -5.63
CA LEU A 189 2.10 -3.75 -4.61
C LEU A 189 3.02 -4.44 -3.59
N TYR A 190 3.03 -3.94 -2.35
CA TYR A 190 3.93 -4.41 -1.28
C TYR A 190 3.11 -4.88 -0.08
N GLY A 191 2.98 -6.19 0.10
CA GLY A 191 2.13 -6.76 1.15
C GLY A 191 2.79 -7.92 1.89
N GLY A 192 2.23 -8.33 3.03
CA GLY A 192 2.62 -9.58 3.69
C GLY A 192 2.42 -10.80 2.78
N THR A 193 1.37 -10.74 1.97
CA THR A 193 1.10 -11.64 0.86
C THR A 193 0.56 -10.80 -0.29
N VAL A 194 0.95 -11.10 -1.53
CA VAL A 194 0.42 -10.41 -2.71
C VAL A 194 -0.12 -11.46 -3.67
N VAL A 195 -1.41 -11.38 -3.98
CA VAL A 195 -2.09 -12.26 -4.93
C VAL A 195 -2.64 -11.42 -6.06
N ASN A 196 -2.31 -11.77 -7.30
CA ASN A 196 -2.87 -11.14 -8.49
C ASN A 196 -3.64 -12.16 -9.33
N SER A 197 -4.91 -11.88 -9.56
CA SER A 197 -5.82 -12.63 -10.43
C SER A 197 -6.41 -11.76 -11.55
N GLY A 198 -6.24 -10.43 -11.47
CA GLY A 198 -6.56 -9.47 -12.52
C GLY A 198 -5.35 -9.09 -13.37
N SER A 199 -5.38 -7.90 -13.98
CA SER A 199 -4.29 -7.36 -14.80
C SER A 199 -3.54 -6.22 -14.10
N LEU A 200 -2.24 -6.17 -14.36
CA LEU A 200 -1.34 -5.13 -13.89
C LEU A 200 -0.55 -4.61 -15.10
N SER A 201 -0.60 -3.32 -15.37
CA SER A 201 0.03 -2.72 -16.56
C SER A 201 0.77 -1.42 -16.23
N ALA A 202 2.02 -1.34 -16.67
CA ALA A 202 2.86 -0.15 -16.56
C ALA A 202 3.70 0.01 -17.85
N PRO A 203 3.11 0.47 -18.97
CA PRO A 203 3.79 0.49 -20.26
C PRO A 203 5.08 1.33 -20.22
N GLY A 204 6.24 0.71 -20.45
CA GLY A 204 7.52 1.42 -20.38
C GLY A 204 7.96 1.83 -18.96
N GLY A 205 7.23 1.42 -17.92
CA GLY A 205 7.64 1.49 -16.52
C GLY A 205 7.79 0.09 -15.91
N GLN A 206 7.74 -0.01 -14.59
CA GLN A 206 7.88 -1.27 -13.86
C GLN A 206 6.62 -1.64 -13.07
N VAL A 207 6.25 -2.92 -13.13
CA VAL A 207 5.28 -3.53 -12.21
C VAL A 207 6.04 -4.33 -11.16
N THR A 208 5.82 -4.02 -9.88
CA THR A 208 6.47 -4.69 -8.75
C THR A 208 5.43 -5.31 -7.83
N LEU A 209 5.54 -6.62 -7.60
CA LEU A 209 4.79 -7.33 -6.57
C LEU A 209 5.79 -7.89 -5.57
N ALA A 210 5.69 -7.48 -4.31
CA ALA A 210 6.59 -7.93 -3.26
C ALA A 210 5.78 -8.50 -2.09
N ALA A 211 5.94 -9.80 -1.86
CA ALA A 211 5.53 -10.44 -0.61
C ALA A 211 6.65 -10.25 0.43
N VAL A 212 6.35 -9.53 1.50
CA VAL A 212 7.33 -9.11 2.50
C VAL A 212 6.98 -9.75 3.84
N PRO A 213 7.87 -10.60 4.40
CA PRO A 213 7.66 -11.13 5.73
C PRO A 213 7.51 -10.02 6.78
N GLY A 214 6.80 -10.31 7.86
CA GLY A 214 6.74 -9.42 9.01
C GLY A 214 8.13 -9.09 9.58
N GLU A 215 8.21 -7.96 10.28
CA GLU A 215 9.43 -7.48 10.93
C GLU A 215 10.58 -7.25 9.93
N ARG A 216 10.27 -6.69 8.75
CA ARG A 216 11.24 -6.40 7.69
C ARG A 216 11.14 -4.96 7.21
N LEU A 217 12.25 -4.49 6.65
CA LEU A 217 12.37 -3.19 6.00
C LEU A 217 12.65 -3.40 4.52
N VAL A 218 11.89 -2.72 3.68
CA VAL A 218 12.06 -2.70 2.22
C VAL A 218 12.52 -1.32 1.81
N ARG A 219 13.57 -1.23 1.00
CA ARG A 219 14.03 0.02 0.39
C ARG A 219 13.51 0.09 -1.04
N LEU A 220 12.91 1.21 -1.41
CA LEU A 220 12.53 1.51 -2.78
C LEU A 220 13.80 1.84 -3.56
N ALA A 221 14.01 1.14 -4.67
CA ALA A 221 15.10 1.46 -5.58
C ALA A 221 14.79 2.79 -6.26
N GLN A 222 15.68 3.78 -6.12
CA GLN A 222 15.56 5.03 -6.85
C GLN A 222 15.96 4.81 -8.32
N PRO A 223 15.26 5.43 -9.29
CA PRO A 223 15.66 5.41 -10.69
C PRO A 223 17.11 5.90 -10.83
N GLY A 224 17.99 5.06 -11.41
CA GLY A 224 19.42 5.38 -11.60
C GLY A 224 20.38 4.68 -10.64
N ILE A 225 19.89 3.98 -9.61
CA ILE A 225 20.72 3.04 -8.84
C ILE A 225 20.81 1.74 -9.65
N LEU A 226 21.92 1.56 -10.36
CA LEU A 226 22.31 0.23 -10.82
C LEU A 226 22.53 -0.61 -9.55
N LEU A 227 21.73 -1.67 -9.36
CA LEU A 227 22.19 -2.80 -8.57
C LEU A 227 23.40 -3.38 -9.31
N SER A 228 24.58 -2.88 -8.99
CA SER A 228 25.82 -3.48 -9.45
C SER A 228 25.99 -4.79 -8.68
N LEU A 229 25.59 -5.88 -9.32
CA LEU A 229 25.90 -7.22 -8.86
C LEU A 229 27.39 -7.45 -9.15
N GLU A 230 28.25 -7.14 -8.18
CA GLU A 230 29.64 -7.58 -8.24
C GLU A 230 29.67 -9.08 -7.91
N VAL A 231 29.59 -9.90 -8.95
CA VAL A 231 29.82 -11.34 -8.81
C VAL A 231 31.33 -11.51 -8.68
N PRO A 232 31.84 -12.03 -7.55
CA PRO A 232 33.26 -12.34 -7.41
C PRO A 232 33.68 -13.24 -8.57
N SER A 233 34.79 -12.94 -9.21
CA SER A 233 35.33 -13.71 -10.35
C SER A 233 35.47 -15.21 -10.05
N GLU A 234 35.66 -15.55 -8.77
CA GLU A 234 35.72 -16.90 -8.23
C GLU A 234 34.38 -17.65 -8.31
N ALA A 235 33.25 -16.97 -8.14
CA ALA A 235 31.91 -17.57 -8.27
C ALA A 235 31.53 -17.79 -9.75
N ILE A 236 31.95 -16.89 -10.65
CA ILE A 236 31.77 -17.06 -12.10
C ILE A 236 32.56 -18.29 -12.59
N ALA A 237 33.76 -18.51 -12.05
CA ALA A 237 34.57 -19.67 -12.38
C ALA A 237 33.99 -21.01 -11.88
N ALA A 238 33.08 -20.98 -10.89
CA ALA A 238 32.46 -22.17 -10.31
C ALA A 238 31.15 -22.62 -11.02
N GLY A 239 30.65 -21.84 -11.98
CA GLY A 239 29.43 -22.17 -12.73
C GLY A 239 28.16 -21.98 -11.89
N ILE A 240 27.73 -20.73 -11.74
CA ILE A 240 26.49 -20.35 -11.03
C ILE A 240 25.27 -20.92 -11.76
N LYS A 241 24.43 -21.69 -11.08
CA LYS A 241 23.14 -22.14 -11.62
C LYS A 241 22.06 -21.12 -11.28
N PRO A 242 20.98 -21.02 -12.08
CA PRO A 242 19.89 -20.09 -11.80
C PRO A 242 19.24 -20.25 -10.41
N VAL A 243 19.37 -21.43 -9.79
CA VAL A 243 18.86 -21.71 -8.44
C VAL A 243 19.74 -21.14 -7.32
N ASP A 244 20.99 -20.78 -7.61
CA ASP A 244 21.94 -20.25 -6.62
C ASP A 244 21.78 -18.73 -6.44
N LEU A 245 21.11 -18.07 -7.40
CA LEU A 245 20.89 -16.62 -7.43
C LEU A 245 20.18 -16.08 -6.18
N PRO A 246 19.07 -16.68 -5.68
CA PRO A 246 18.42 -16.19 -4.46
C PRO A 246 19.36 -16.20 -3.25
N ALA A 247 20.19 -17.24 -3.11
CA ALA A 247 21.14 -17.35 -1.99
C ALA A 247 22.26 -16.30 -2.09
N LEU A 248 22.75 -16.02 -3.30
CA LEU A 248 23.72 -14.94 -3.57
C LEU A 248 23.13 -13.55 -3.33
N LEU A 249 21.81 -13.39 -3.45
CA LEU A 249 21.09 -12.12 -3.26
C LEU A 249 20.72 -11.83 -1.79
N THR A 250 20.57 -12.86 -0.95
CA THR A 250 20.07 -12.71 0.43
C THR A 250 21.09 -13.03 1.52
N GLY A 251 22.24 -13.60 1.19
CA GLY A 251 23.27 -14.00 2.16
C GLY A 251 24.31 -12.89 2.45
N PRO A 252 24.88 -12.82 3.66
CA PRO A 252 26.07 -11.99 3.89
C PRO A 252 27.24 -12.55 3.08
N LEU A 253 27.94 -11.69 2.32
CA LEU A 253 29.09 -12.05 1.46
C LEU A 253 30.11 -12.99 2.14
N ALA A 254 30.31 -12.85 3.45
CA ALA A 254 31.21 -13.67 4.25
C ALA A 254 30.76 -15.14 4.42
N ALA A 255 29.46 -15.43 4.46
CA ALA A 255 28.96 -16.79 4.63
C ALA A 255 29.11 -17.64 3.35
N ILE A 256 29.05 -16.99 2.18
CA ILE A 256 29.20 -17.63 0.87
C ILE A 256 30.68 -18.00 0.61
N MET A 257 31.62 -17.12 0.97
CA MET A 257 33.05 -17.42 0.91
C MET A 257 33.44 -18.60 1.81
N LEU A 258 32.84 -18.71 3.00
CA LEU A 258 33.10 -19.82 3.91
C LEU A 258 32.56 -21.16 3.37
N ALA A 259 31.39 -21.16 2.74
CA ALA A 259 30.79 -22.35 2.15
C ALA A 259 31.58 -22.88 0.93
N LEU A 260 32.05 -21.97 0.05
CA LEU A 260 32.86 -22.33 -1.11
C LEU A 260 34.29 -22.75 -0.74
N ALA A 261 34.87 -22.15 0.31
CA ALA A 261 36.16 -22.57 0.85
C ALA A 261 36.08 -23.95 1.51
N TYR A 262 34.95 -24.28 2.14
CA TYR A 262 34.71 -25.60 2.70
C TYR A 262 34.65 -26.67 1.61
N GLU A 263 33.89 -26.49 0.52
CA GLU A 263 33.86 -27.50 -0.54
C GLU A 263 35.23 -27.77 -1.20
N ARG A 264 36.09 -26.74 -1.35
CA ARG A 264 37.46 -26.93 -1.86
C ARG A 264 38.36 -27.70 -0.91
N LEU A 265 38.33 -27.37 0.38
CA LEU A 265 39.17 -28.05 1.39
C LEU A 265 38.76 -29.52 1.60
N PHE A 266 37.48 -29.85 1.45
CA PHE A 266 37.00 -31.23 1.62
C PHE A 266 36.99 -32.05 0.32
N GLY A 267 36.90 -31.40 -0.84
CA GLY A 267 37.09 -32.07 -2.14
C GLY A 267 38.51 -32.59 -2.34
N ASP A 268 39.53 -31.80 -1.93
CA ASP A 268 40.93 -32.19 -2.06
C ASP A 268 41.36 -33.29 -1.07
N MET A 269 40.68 -33.43 0.08
CA MET A 269 40.94 -34.52 1.04
C MET A 269 40.39 -35.88 0.63
N GLN A 270 39.43 -35.95 -0.29
CA GLN A 270 38.94 -37.23 -0.84
C GLN A 270 39.76 -37.72 -2.04
N ALA A 271 40.56 -36.85 -2.66
CA ALA A 271 41.42 -37.20 -3.80
C ALA A 271 42.78 -37.81 -3.41
N THR A 272 43.12 -37.86 -2.11
CA THR A 272 44.43 -38.34 -1.62
C THR A 272 44.40 -39.72 -0.94
N GLN A 273 43.28 -40.45 -0.99
CA GLN A 273 43.12 -41.80 -0.41
C GLN A 273 42.69 -42.85 -1.46
N GLY A 274 43.22 -42.73 -2.69
CA GLY A 274 43.04 -43.70 -3.78
C GLY A 274 44.37 -44.16 -4.35
#